data_AF-A0A0Q6D0P8-F1
#
_entry.id   AF-A0A0Q6D0P8-F1
#
_cell.length_a   1.000
_cell.length_b   1.000
_cell.length_c   1.000
_cell.angle_alpha   90.00
_cell.angle_beta   90.00
_cell.angle_gamma   90.00
#
_symmetry.space_group_name_H-M   'P 1'
#
loop_
_entity.id
_entity.type
_entity.pdbx_description
1 polymer ?
#
loop_
_entity_poly.entity_id
_entity_poly.type
_entity_poly.pdbx_seq_one_letter_code
_entity_poly.pdbx_strand_id
1 'polypeptide(L)'
;MAVIGEFTTSGNTILGTVRTLTVGFKARLNPIDRTSRDAPDFRVMSGTAEVGAAWKSTSSDGEPYISVKLDDPSFPAPITAALWPSETDGDYALVWSRQKRDG
;
A
#
# COMPACT_ATOMS: atom_id res chain seq x y z
N MET A 1 -6.76 -5.47 13.03
CA MET A 1 -6.25 -5.26 11.66
C MET A 1 -7.32 -5.75 10.70
N ALA A 2 -7.40 -5.20 9.49
CA ALA A 2 -8.36 -5.63 8.48
C ALA A 2 -7.65 -5.73 7.13
N VAL A 3 -7.87 -6.83 6.40
CA VAL A 3 -7.44 -6.94 5.00
C VAL A 3 -8.39 -6.09 4.17
N ILE A 4 -7.85 -5.06 3.52
CA ILE A 4 -8.61 -4.11 2.70
C ILE A 4 -8.22 -4.22 1.22
N GLY A 5 -7.42 -5.21 0.84
CA GLY A 5 -7.04 -5.40 -0.53
C GLY A 5 -6.16 -6.61 -0.75
N GLU A 6 -6.19 -7.07 -1.99
CA GLU A 6 -5.37 -8.17 -2.50
C GLU A 6 -4.62 -7.65 -3.72
N PHE A 7 -3.35 -8.01 -3.79
CA PHE A 7 -2.40 -7.52 -4.77
C PHE A 7 -1.57 -8.67 -5.29
N THR A 8 -1.18 -8.61 -6.56
CA THR A 8 -0.34 -9.61 -7.21
C THR A 8 0.77 -8.89 -7.98
N THR A 9 1.95 -9.49 -7.99
CA THR A 9 3.09 -9.00 -8.77
C THR A 9 2.86 -9.26 -10.25
N SER A 10 3.01 -8.23 -11.07
CA SER A 10 2.95 -8.33 -12.53
C SER A 10 4.18 -7.67 -13.14
N GLY A 11 5.19 -8.49 -13.45
CA GLY A 11 6.50 -8.00 -13.88
C GLY A 11 7.14 -7.15 -12.79
N ASN A 12 7.33 -5.86 -13.06
CA ASN A 12 7.98 -4.93 -12.13
C ASN A 12 6.98 -4.07 -11.33
N THR A 13 5.67 -4.28 -11.50
CA THR A 13 4.61 -3.50 -10.84
C THR A 13 3.77 -4.42 -9.96
N ILE A 14 3.25 -3.90 -8.85
CA ILE A 14 2.30 -4.64 -8.01
C ILE A 14 0.90 -4.09 -8.30
N LEU A 15 -0.02 -4.96 -8.70
CA LEU A 15 -1.37 -4.60 -9.12
C LEU A 15 -2.37 -5.21 -8.16
N GLY A 16 -3.39 -4.46 -7.77
CA GLY A 16 -4.39 -5.01 -6.87
C GLY A 16 -5.64 -4.17 -6.78
N THR A 17 -6.49 -4.54 -5.83
CA THR A 17 -7.68 -3.76 -5.51
C THR A 17 -7.68 -3.37 -4.06
N VAL A 18 -8.07 -2.14 -3.79
CA VAL A 18 -8.36 -1.65 -2.44
C VAL A 18 -9.86 -1.56 -2.31
N ARG A 19 -10.41 -2.18 -1.27
CA ARG A 19 -11.84 -2.21 -0.94
C ARG A 19 -12.03 -1.91 0.54
N THR A 20 -12.78 -0.86 0.79
CA THR A 20 -13.33 -0.49 2.08
C THR A 20 -14.86 -0.42 1.97
N LEU A 21 -15.56 -0.09 3.05
CA LEU A 21 -17.02 0.01 3.04
C LEU A 21 -17.54 1.05 2.02
N THR A 22 -16.82 2.16 1.84
CA THR A 22 -17.28 3.31 1.05
C THR A 22 -16.43 3.57 -0.19
N VAL A 23 -15.23 3.00 -0.28
CA VAL A 23 -14.28 3.25 -1.37
C VAL A 23 -13.76 1.92 -1.92
N GLY A 24 -13.84 1.77 -3.24
CA GLY A 24 -13.29 0.63 -3.97
C GLY A 24 -12.59 1.09 -5.26
N PHE A 25 -11.31 0.78 -5.42
CA PHE A 25 -10.55 1.13 -6.63
C PHE A 25 -9.45 0.12 -6.94
N LYS A 26 -8.96 0.15 -8.18
CA LYS A 26 -7.78 -0.61 -8.61
C LYS A 26 -6.54 0.22 -8.34
N ALA A 27 -5.59 -0.33 -7.62
CA ALA A 27 -4.33 0.32 -7.29
C ALA A 27 -3.17 -0.35 -8.04
N ARG A 28 -2.20 0.46 -8.45
CA ARG A 28 -0.96 0.02 -9.08
C ARG A 28 0.21 0.66 -8.34
N LEU A 29 1.12 -0.14 -7.82
CA LEU A 29 2.36 0.32 -7.21
C LEU A 29 3.45 0.26 -8.27
N ASN A 30 3.79 1.42 -8.81
CA ASN A 30 4.84 1.56 -9.80
C ASN A 30 6.14 1.89 -9.06
N PRO A 31 7.22 1.11 -9.25
CA PRO A 31 8.50 1.41 -8.65
C PRO A 31 9.03 2.72 -9.23
N ILE A 32 9.66 3.52 -8.37
CA ILE A 32 10.31 4.77 -8.77
C ILE A 32 11.74 4.78 -8.25
N ASP A 33 12.61 5.51 -8.93
CA ASP A 33 13.97 5.72 -8.46
C ASP A 33 13.94 6.59 -7.19
N ARG A 34 14.47 6.05 -6.09
CA ARG A 34 14.59 6.81 -4.84
C ARG A 34 15.58 7.95 -5.02
N THR A 35 15.11 9.15 -4.75
CA THR A 35 15.92 10.37 -4.79
C THR A 35 16.51 10.71 -3.42
N SER A 36 16.01 10.12 -2.34
CA SER A 36 16.48 10.32 -0.95
C SER A 36 16.05 9.17 -0.04
N ARG A 37 16.51 9.17 1.23
CA ARG A 37 16.11 8.14 2.21
C ARG A 37 14.62 8.19 2.54
N ASP A 38 14.02 9.37 2.56
CA ASP A 38 12.58 9.53 2.85
C ASP A 38 11.71 9.43 1.59
N ALA A 39 12.33 9.37 0.40
CA ALA A 39 11.62 9.20 -0.85
C ALA A 39 10.93 7.82 -0.90
N PRO A 40 9.73 7.75 -1.49
CA PRO A 40 9.03 6.49 -1.67
C PRO A 40 9.75 5.55 -2.62
N ASP A 41 9.62 4.25 -2.37
CA ASP A 41 10.08 3.19 -3.27
C ASP A 41 9.07 2.94 -4.40
N PHE A 42 7.78 3.23 -4.15
CA PHE A 42 6.72 3.08 -5.13
C PHE A 42 5.75 4.27 -5.10
N ARG A 43 5.22 4.59 -6.27
CA ARG A 43 4.08 5.49 -6.43
C ARG A 43 2.80 4.68 -6.62
N VAL A 44 1.75 5.03 -5.88
CA VAL A 44 0.45 4.34 -5.96
C VAL A 44 -0.47 5.10 -6.91
N MET A 45 -0.87 4.44 -7.99
CA MET A 45 -1.72 5.01 -9.03
C MET A 45 -3.07 4.28 -9.10
N SER A 46 -4.14 5.04 -9.35
CA SER A 46 -5.46 4.52 -9.75
C SER A 46 -5.84 5.14 -11.09
N GLY A 47 -5.87 4.33 -12.15
CA GLY A 47 -5.98 4.86 -13.50
C GLY A 47 -4.80 5.78 -13.83
N THR A 48 -5.09 7.06 -14.06
CA THR A 48 -4.10 8.13 -14.30
C THR A 48 -3.86 9.03 -13.09
N ALA A 49 -4.56 8.82 -11.98
CA ALA A 49 -4.45 9.63 -10.76
C ALA A 49 -3.45 9.00 -9.78
N GLU A 50 -2.62 9.84 -9.17
CA GLU A 50 -1.78 9.45 -8.04
C GLU A 50 -2.64 9.50 -6.77
N VAL A 51 -2.71 8.37 -6.06
CA VAL A 51 -3.56 8.20 -4.87
C VAL A 51 -2.74 7.92 -3.60
N GLY A 52 -1.41 7.92 -3.72
CA GLY A 52 -0.52 7.67 -2.60
C GLY A 52 0.88 7.23 -2.99
N ALA A 53 1.61 6.76 -1.99
CA ALA A 53 2.99 6.33 -2.11
C ALA A 53 3.26 5.12 -1.20
N ALA A 54 4.33 4.38 -1.47
CA ALA A 54 4.72 3.24 -0.68
C ALA A 54 6.23 3.14 -0.48
N TRP A 55 6.63 2.53 0.63
CA TRP A 55 8.02 2.38 1.07
C TRP A 55 8.29 0.92 1.45
N LYS A 56 9.43 0.39 1.02
CA LYS A 56 9.89 -0.91 1.51
C LYS A 56 10.34 -0.74 2.95
N SER A 57 9.89 -1.63 3.82
CA SER A 57 10.18 -1.59 5.26
C SER A 57 10.35 -3.00 5.80
N THR A 58 10.92 -3.10 6.99
CA THR A 58 11.14 -4.38 7.67
C THR A 58 10.46 -4.31 9.04
N SER A 59 9.72 -5.35 9.39
CA SER A 59 9.03 -5.47 10.68
C SER A 59 10.03 -5.57 11.83
N SER A 60 9.54 -5.40 13.06
CA SER A 60 10.33 -5.69 14.27
C SER A 60 10.80 -7.15 14.32
N ASP A 61 10.00 -8.06 13.75
CA ASP A 61 10.29 -9.49 13.64
C ASP A 61 11.23 -9.84 12.45
N GLY A 62 11.69 -8.83 11.71
CA GLY A 62 12.61 -9.00 10.57
C GLY A 62 11.93 -9.31 9.23
N GLU A 63 10.59 -9.39 9.20
CA GLU A 63 9.84 -9.68 7.98
C GLU A 63 9.73 -8.47 7.05
N PRO A 64 10.05 -8.60 5.75
CA PRO A 64 9.92 -7.51 4.79
C PRO A 64 8.44 -7.26 4.44
N TYR A 65 8.05 -5.99 4.44
CA TYR A 65 6.72 -5.55 4.01
C TYR A 65 6.82 -4.22 3.25
N ILE A 66 5.73 -3.83 2.59
CA ILE A 66 5.65 -2.51 1.94
C ILE A 66 4.66 -1.66 2.72
N SER A 67 5.14 -0.59 3.34
CA SER A 67 4.28 0.41 3.96
C SER A 67 3.62 1.25 2.88
N VAL A 68 2.30 1.36 2.88
CA VAL A 68 1.52 2.08 1.88
C VAL A 68 0.77 3.21 2.58
N LYS A 69 0.91 4.44 2.06
CA LYS A 69 0.11 5.60 2.47
C LYS A 69 -0.75 6.04 1.31
N LEU A 70 -2.06 5.98 1.49
CA LEU A 70 -3.06 6.46 0.54
C LEU A 70 -3.55 7.83 1.01
N ASP A 71 -3.45 8.85 0.17
CA ASP A 71 -3.72 10.25 0.52
C ASP A 71 -4.44 10.95 -0.64
N ASP A 72 -5.62 10.41 -0.98
CA ASP A 72 -6.50 10.96 -2.02
C ASP A 72 -7.56 11.89 -1.37
N PRO A 73 -7.97 12.99 -2.06
CA PRO A 73 -8.97 13.93 -1.55
C PRO A 73 -10.35 13.33 -1.25
N SER A 74 -10.69 12.14 -1.75
CA SER A 74 -11.91 11.42 -1.37
C SER A 74 -11.85 10.82 0.04
N PHE A 75 -10.65 10.72 0.64
CA PHE A 75 -10.50 10.26 2.01
C PHE A 75 -10.59 11.43 3.00
N PRO A 76 -11.30 11.25 4.13
CA PRO A 76 -11.34 12.27 5.18
C PRO A 76 -9.99 12.47 5.88
N ALA A 77 -9.08 11.50 5.77
CA ALA A 77 -7.71 11.54 6.27
C ALA A 77 -6.86 10.48 5.53
N PRO A 78 -5.52 10.64 5.47
CA PRO A 78 -4.65 9.62 4.91
C PRO A 78 -4.83 8.25 5.57
N ILE A 79 -4.80 7.21 4.74
CA ILE A 79 -4.91 5.82 5.17
C ILE A 79 -3.53 5.17 5.06
N THR A 80 -2.97 4.76 6.20
CA THR A 80 -1.74 3.97 6.25
C THR A 80 -2.07 2.49 6.37
N ALA A 81 -1.54 1.67 5.47
CA ALA A 81 -1.68 0.23 5.45
C ALA A 81 -0.33 -0.44 5.18
N ALA A 82 -0.23 -1.75 5.42
CA ALA A 82 0.96 -2.53 5.17
C ALA A 82 0.63 -3.65 4.19
N LEU A 83 1.39 -3.75 3.12
CA LEU A 83 1.32 -4.81 2.14
C LEU A 83 2.24 -5.95 2.61
N TRP A 84 1.64 -7.08 3.00
CA TRP A 84 2.36 -8.27 3.47
C TRP A 84 2.36 -9.34 2.38
N PRO A 85 3.47 -10.07 2.20
CA PRO A 85 3.47 -11.25 1.34
C PRO A 85 2.44 -12.25 1.87
N SER A 86 1.62 -12.78 0.97
CA SER A 86 0.66 -13.84 1.26
C SER A 86 1.33 -15.21 1.16
N GLU A 87 0.66 -16.28 1.58
CA GLU A 87 1.18 -17.66 1.53
C GLU A 87 1.44 -18.18 0.10
N THR A 88 1.02 -17.44 -0.92
CA THR A 88 1.27 -17.75 -2.34
C THR A 88 2.30 -16.78 -2.92
N ASP A 89 3.31 -17.32 -3.60
CA ASP A 89 4.39 -16.53 -4.20
C ASP A 89 3.84 -15.47 -5.18
N GLY A 90 4.20 -14.21 -4.94
CA GLY A 90 3.78 -13.08 -5.77
C GLY A 90 2.44 -12.45 -5.36
N ASP A 91 1.71 -13.03 -4.40
CA ASP A 91 0.49 -12.44 -3.83
C ASP A 91 0.79 -11.67 -2.55
N TYR A 92 0.07 -10.56 -2.36
CA TYR A 92 0.15 -9.73 -1.18
C TYR A 92 -1.23 -9.36 -0.64
N ALA A 93 -1.33 -9.28 0.68
CA ALA A 93 -2.48 -8.74 1.38
C ALA A 93 -2.20 -7.31 1.85
N LEU A 94 -3.06 -6.37 1.47
CA LEU A 94 -3.04 -5.01 2.01
C LEU A 94 -3.79 -4.99 3.34
N VAL A 95 -3.04 -4.92 4.42
CA VAL A 95 -3.56 -4.93 5.79
C VAL A 95 -3.58 -3.53 6.34
N TRP A 96 -4.78 -3.03 6.60
CA TRP A 96 -4.98 -1.78 7.31
C TRP A 96 -5.04 -2.02 8.82
N SER A 97 -4.29 -1.23 9.58
CA SER A 97 -4.38 -1.16 11.02
C SER A 97 -5.00 0.19 11.41
N ARG A 98 -6.02 0.15 12.28
CA ARG A 98 -6.61 1.38 12.81
C ARG A 98 -5.56 2.05 13.70
N GLN A 99 -5.13 3.25 13.33
CA GLN A 99 -4.27 4.04 14.19
C GLN A 99 -4.98 4.26 15.52
N LYS A 100 -4.38 3.84 16.64
CA LYS A 100 -4.86 4.24 17.96
C LYS A 100 -4.76 5.77 17.99
N ARG A 101 -5.89 6.45 18.13
CA ARG A 101 -5.87 7.85 18.54
C ARG A 101 -5.31 7.84 19.96
N ASP A 102 -4.05 8.22 20.11
CA ASP A 102 -3.57 8.67 21.41
C ASP A 102 -4.41 9.91 21.73
N GLY A 103 -5.16 9.83 22.83
CA GLY A 103 -6.15 10.82 23.24
C GLY A 103 -5.52 11.98 23.99
#